data_AF-W9GQM1-F1
#
_entry.id   AF-W9GQM1-F1
#
_cell.length_a   1.000
_cell.length_b   1.000
_cell.length_c   1.000
_cell.angle_alpha   90.00
_cell.angle_beta   90.00
_cell.angle_gamma   90.00
#
_symmetry.space_group_name_H-M   'P 1'
#
loop_
_entity.id
_entity.type
_entity.pdbx_description
1 polymer ?
#
loop_
_entity_poly.entity_id
_entity_poly.type
_entity_poly.pdbx_seq_one_letter_code
_entity_poly.pdbx_strand_id
1 'polypeptide(L)'
;MIRPETVGPTLYTRPARSGPVDRFEPGDALVRTLIDTDRFEVGIWEALPGESFWVDEHELDEFQYVISGEATVVLPNDRTAMVARAGEVVYMPAGTAHQTMNRGAEPLRVLYCAPPNAIAT
;
A
#
# COMPACT_ATOMS: atom_id res chain seq x y z
N MET A 1 -21.92 2.92 9.06
CA MET A 1 -20.67 3.56 9.53
C MET A 1 -19.75 2.43 9.97
N ILE A 2 -18.66 2.19 9.23
CA ILE A 2 -17.62 1.26 9.65
C ILE A 2 -16.77 1.99 10.70
N ARG A 3 -16.53 1.33 11.82
CA ARG A 3 -15.79 1.88 12.94
C ARG A 3 -14.32 1.44 12.79
N PRO A 4 -13.34 2.36 12.71
CA PRO A 4 -11.93 2.00 12.51
C PRO A 4 -11.38 1.00 13.53
N GLU A 5 -12.00 0.90 14.71
CA GLU A 5 -11.66 -0.04 15.77
C GLU A 5 -12.09 -1.50 15.54
N THR A 6 -12.91 -1.79 14.51
CA THR A 6 -13.41 -3.15 14.27
C THR A 6 -12.58 -3.97 13.28
N VAL A 7 -11.59 -3.37 12.63
CA VAL A 7 -10.66 -4.06 11.72
C VAL A 7 -9.26 -3.97 12.31
N GLY A 8 -8.75 -5.12 12.75
CA GLY A 8 -7.38 -5.26 13.24
C GLY A 8 -6.39 -5.04 12.09
N PRO A 9 -5.13 -4.66 12.38
CA PRO A 9 -4.11 -4.60 11.34
C PRO A 9 -3.88 -6.00 10.76
N THR A 10 -3.76 -6.06 9.44
CA THR A 10 -3.25 -7.22 8.72
C THR A 10 -1.78 -6.98 8.44
N LEU A 11 -0.93 -7.82 9.03
CA LEU A 11 0.48 -7.81 8.68
C LEU A 11 0.68 -8.59 7.37
N TYR A 12 1.13 -7.89 6.34
CA TYR A 12 1.56 -8.52 5.10
C TYR A 12 3.04 -8.80 5.18
N THR A 13 3.43 -10.05 4.99
CA THR A 13 4.84 -10.41 4.88
C THR A 13 5.13 -10.86 3.46
N ARG A 14 6.32 -10.55 2.95
CA ARG A 14 6.80 -11.14 1.68
C ARG A 14 6.69 -12.68 1.78
N PRO A 15 6.39 -13.46 0.72
CA PRO A 15 5.90 -14.83 0.87
C PRO A 15 7.08 -15.76 1.17
N ALA A 16 7.53 -15.76 2.43
CA ALA A 16 8.65 -16.57 2.91
C ALA A 16 8.74 -16.69 4.44
N ARG A 17 7.85 -16.10 5.25
CA ARG A 17 7.90 -16.25 6.71
C ARG A 17 6.81 -17.19 7.20
N SER A 18 7.21 -18.39 7.60
CA SER A 18 6.34 -19.31 8.34
C SER A 18 6.36 -18.97 9.84
N GLY A 19 5.18 -18.98 10.48
CA GLY A 19 5.01 -18.74 11.91
C GLY A 19 4.13 -17.51 12.23
N PRO A 20 3.64 -17.38 13.47
CA PRO A 20 2.94 -16.18 13.91
C PRO A 20 3.92 -15.01 13.90
N VAL A 21 3.54 -13.93 13.22
CA VAL A 21 4.36 -12.72 13.13
C VAL A 21 3.85 -11.72 14.16
N ASP A 22 4.59 -11.57 15.25
CA ASP A 22 4.24 -10.71 16.39
C ASP A 22 4.91 -9.32 16.31
N ARG A 23 5.70 -9.06 15.27
CA ARG A 23 6.49 -7.83 15.08
C ARG A 23 6.61 -7.43 13.61
N PHE A 24 6.73 -6.13 13.38
CA PHE A 24 6.97 -5.51 12.08
C PHE A 24 8.49 -5.40 11.84
N GLU A 25 9.01 -6.06 10.80
CA GLU A 25 10.44 -6.07 10.45
C GLU A 25 10.68 -5.84 8.95
N PRO A 26 11.90 -5.47 8.52
CA PRO A 26 12.22 -5.30 7.10
C PRO A 26 11.83 -6.52 6.24
N GLY A 27 10.95 -6.30 5.29
CA GLY A 27 10.28 -7.32 4.46
C GLY A 27 8.78 -7.48 4.74
N ASP A 28 8.23 -6.80 5.75
CA ASP A 28 6.82 -6.85 6.12
C ASP A 28 6.16 -5.50 5.78
N ALA A 29 5.01 -5.46 5.12
CA ALA A 29 4.20 -4.24 5.03
C ALA A 29 3.04 -4.35 6.03
N LEU A 30 2.84 -3.33 6.87
CA LEU A 30 1.68 -3.30 7.75
C LEU A 30 0.53 -2.65 7.01
N VAL A 31 -0.62 -3.30 6.96
CA VAL A 31 -1.84 -2.73 6.38
C VAL A 31 -2.91 -2.69 7.45
N ARG A 32 -3.57 -1.55 7.54
CA ARG A 32 -4.75 -1.39 8.37
C ARG A 32 -5.89 -0.87 7.50
N THR A 33 -6.79 -1.76 7.14
CA THR A 33 -8.04 -1.40 6.50
C THR A 33 -8.91 -0.60 7.47
N LEU A 34 -9.41 0.54 7.02
CA LEU A 34 -10.25 1.47 7.77
C LEU A 34 -11.71 1.42 7.31
N ILE A 35 -11.92 1.24 6.01
CA ILE A 35 -13.21 1.12 5.35
C ILE A 35 -13.11 -0.02 4.35
N ASP A 36 -14.07 -0.95 4.39
CA ASP A 36 -14.18 -2.06 3.45
C ASP A 36 -15.63 -2.15 2.96
N THR A 37 -15.82 -2.08 1.65
CA THR A 37 -17.15 -2.08 1.01
C THR A 37 -17.10 -2.88 -0.28
N ASP A 38 -18.25 -3.13 -0.88
CA ASP A 38 -18.37 -3.73 -2.22
C ASP A 38 -17.91 -2.79 -3.37
N ARG A 39 -17.49 -1.56 -3.05
CA ARG A 39 -17.10 -0.53 -4.05
C ARG A 39 -15.66 -0.10 -3.97
N PHE A 40 -15.13 0.02 -2.75
CA PHE A 40 -13.76 0.42 -2.49
C PHE A 40 -13.33 -0.01 -1.09
N GLU A 41 -12.02 -0.06 -0.92
CA GLU A 41 -11.33 -0.21 0.36
C GLU A 41 -10.51 1.06 0.64
N VAL A 42 -10.55 1.56 1.87
CA VAL A 42 -9.63 2.60 2.35
C VAL A 42 -8.82 2.03 3.48
N GLY A 43 -7.51 2.20 3.45
CA GLY A 43 -6.65 1.80 4.54
C GLY A 43 -5.38 2.63 4.63
N ILE A 44 -4.59 2.31 5.64
CA ILE A 44 -3.24 2.83 5.78
C ILE A 44 -2.28 1.67 5.58
N TRP A 45 -1.27 1.86 4.74
CA TRP A 45 -0.13 0.95 4.73
C TRP A 45 1.14 1.65 5.17
N GLU A 46 1.99 0.87 5.82
CA GLU A 46 3.29 1.30 6.35
C GLU A 46 4.37 0.35 5.85
N ALA A 47 5.49 0.93 5.44
CA ALA A 47 6.64 0.20 4.91
C ALA A 47 7.95 0.79 5.42
N LEU A 48 8.81 -0.07 5.95
CA LEU A 48 10.21 0.21 6.23
C LEU A 48 11.02 0.39 4.94
N PRO A 49 12.23 0.98 5.04
CA PRO A 49 13.15 1.08 3.93
C PRO A 49 13.38 -0.27 3.21
N GLY A 50 13.19 -0.28 1.90
CA GLY A 50 13.38 -1.45 1.03
C GLY A 50 12.13 -2.31 0.80
N GLU A 51 11.01 -2.01 1.46
CA GLU A 51 9.76 -2.75 1.29
C GLU A 51 8.88 -2.23 0.16
N SER A 52 8.01 -3.09 -0.33
CA SER A 52 7.09 -2.82 -1.44
C SER A 52 5.89 -3.74 -1.40
N PHE A 53 4.83 -3.36 -2.09
CA PHE A 53 3.84 -4.33 -2.58
C PHE A 53 4.31 -5.01 -3.88
N TRP A 54 3.52 -5.96 -4.39
CA TRP A 54 3.70 -6.53 -5.72
C TRP A 54 3.39 -5.50 -6.80
N VAL A 55 3.69 -5.84 -8.05
CA VAL A 55 3.07 -5.12 -9.16
C VAL A 55 1.60 -5.50 -9.17
N ASP A 56 0.74 -4.49 -9.24
CA ASP A 56 -0.69 -4.65 -9.30
C ASP A 56 -1.31 -3.90 -10.47
N GLU A 57 -2.45 -4.41 -10.94
CA GLU A 57 -3.27 -3.81 -11.99
C GLU A 57 -4.73 -4.15 -11.73
N HIS A 58 -5.59 -3.13 -11.71
CA HIS A 58 -7.00 -3.29 -11.34
C HIS A 58 -7.93 -2.59 -12.33
N GLU A 59 -9.16 -3.09 -12.46
CA GLU A 59 -10.20 -2.52 -13.34
C GLU A 59 -10.85 -1.25 -12.80
N LEU A 60 -10.48 -0.82 -11.60
CA LEU A 60 -11.01 0.36 -10.93
C LEU A 60 -9.84 1.24 -10.46
N ASP A 61 -10.11 2.54 -10.33
CA ASP A 61 -9.09 3.52 -9.94
C ASP A 61 -8.56 3.28 -8.52
N GLU A 62 -7.30 3.64 -8.32
CA GLU A 62 -6.65 3.74 -7.01
C GLU A 62 -6.07 5.15 -6.81
N PHE A 63 -6.07 5.64 -5.57
CA PHE A 63 -5.20 6.74 -5.19
C PHE A 63 -4.46 6.46 -3.88
N GLN A 64 -3.28 7.05 -3.79
CA GLN A 64 -2.41 6.99 -2.62
C GLN A 64 -2.05 8.41 -2.18
N TYR A 65 -2.29 8.75 -0.93
CA TYR A 65 -1.86 9.98 -0.29
C TYR A 65 -0.71 9.68 0.68
N VAL A 66 0.44 10.30 0.47
CA VAL A 66 1.62 10.07 1.31
C VAL A 66 1.48 10.86 2.61
N ILE A 67 1.37 10.16 3.74
CA ILE A 67 1.25 10.76 5.07
C ILE A 67 2.65 11.17 5.58
N SER A 68 3.64 10.28 5.46
CA SER A 68 5.03 10.52 5.87
C SER A 68 5.99 9.65 5.06
N GLY A 69 7.24 10.09 4.93
CA GLY A 69 8.25 9.41 4.11
C GLY A 69 8.14 9.77 2.62
N GLU A 70 8.71 8.92 1.76
CA GLU A 70 8.70 9.08 0.31
C GLU A 70 8.27 7.77 -0.37
N ALA A 71 7.19 7.82 -1.15
CA ALA A 71 6.70 6.70 -1.95
C ALA A 71 7.36 6.73 -3.33
N THR A 72 8.10 5.68 -3.69
CA THR A 72 8.49 5.45 -5.09
C THR A 72 7.42 4.61 -5.77
N VAL A 73 6.77 5.17 -6.79
CA VAL A 73 5.77 4.46 -7.60
C VAL A 73 6.40 4.11 -8.95
N VAL A 74 6.43 2.81 -9.26
CA VAL A 74 6.97 2.26 -10.50
C VAL A 74 5.81 1.93 -11.43
N LEU A 75 5.91 2.37 -12.69
CA LEU A 75 5.00 2.02 -13.78
C LEU A 75 5.73 1.03 -14.71
N PRO A 76 5.61 -0.29 -14.48
CA PRO A 76 6.42 -1.29 -15.18
C PRO A 76 6.21 -1.28 -16.69
N ASN A 77 4.98 -1.07 -17.16
CA ASN A 77 4.66 -1.03 -18.59
C ASN A 77 5.35 0.15 -19.29
N ASP A 78 5.46 1.29 -18.61
CA ASP A 78 6.09 2.50 -19.15
C ASP A 78 7.60 2.56 -18.87
N ARG A 79 8.11 1.66 -18.02
CA ARG A 79 9.50 1.63 -17.54
C ARG A 79 9.92 2.94 -16.86
N THR A 80 8.98 3.61 -16.23
CA THR A 80 9.18 4.87 -15.51
C THR A 80 8.92 4.71 -14.01
N ALA A 81 9.42 5.65 -13.22
CA ALA A 81 9.09 5.76 -11.81
C ALA A 81 8.94 7.23 -11.41
N MET A 82 8.11 7.47 -10.41
CA MET A 82 7.94 8.78 -9.78
C MET A 82 8.09 8.67 -8.27
N VAL A 83 8.41 9.79 -7.63
CA VAL A 83 8.51 9.89 -6.18
C VAL A 83 7.46 10.87 -5.70
N ALA A 84 6.59 10.40 -4.81
CA ALA A 84 5.64 11.24 -4.08
C ALA A 84 6.10 11.38 -2.62
N ARG A 85 6.05 12.60 -2.11
CA ARG A 85 6.47 12.99 -0.75
C ARG A 85 5.26 13.25 0.13
N ALA A 86 5.50 13.35 1.43
CA ALA A 86 4.46 13.72 2.40
C ALA A 86 3.62 14.92 1.94
N GLY A 87 2.30 14.75 1.90
CA GLY A 87 1.35 15.75 1.41
C GLY A 87 0.96 15.61 -0.07
N GLU A 88 1.65 14.76 -0.84
CA GLU A 88 1.36 14.53 -2.26
C GLU A 88 0.45 13.31 -2.47
N VAL A 89 -0.25 13.32 -3.61
CA VAL A 89 -1.15 12.25 -4.04
C VAL A 89 -0.60 11.63 -5.32
N VAL A 90 -0.63 10.30 -5.39
CA VAL A 90 -0.50 9.54 -6.63
C VAL A 90 -1.87 9.02 -7.00
N TYR A 91 -2.31 9.29 -8.22
CA TYR A 91 -3.55 8.76 -8.78
C TYR A 91 -3.19 7.76 -9.87
N MET A 92 -3.77 6.57 -9.78
CA MET A 92 -3.56 5.45 -10.69
C MET A 92 -4.92 5.12 -11.31
N PRO A 93 -5.17 5.55 -12.56
CA PRO A 93 -6.38 5.19 -13.28
C PRO A 93 -6.52 3.67 -13.42
N ALA A 94 -7.75 3.19 -13.58
CA ALA A 94 -8.04 1.80 -13.93
C ALA A 94 -7.15 1.31 -15.10
N GLY A 95 -6.62 0.09 -14.97
CA GLY A 95 -5.70 -0.53 -15.94
C GLY A 95 -4.26 -0.03 -15.86
N THR A 96 -3.92 0.80 -14.87
CA THR A 96 -2.52 1.22 -14.66
C THR A 96 -1.78 0.16 -13.87
N ALA A 97 -0.92 -0.62 -14.53
CA ALA A 97 0.04 -1.45 -13.83
C ALA A 97 0.97 -0.57 -12.98
N HIS A 98 1.04 -0.82 -11.69
CA HIS A 98 1.81 -0.01 -10.77
C HIS A 98 2.38 -0.83 -9.61
N GLN A 99 3.41 -0.29 -8.96
CA GLN A 99 3.98 -0.83 -7.74
C GLN A 99 4.47 0.31 -6.87
N THR A 100 4.05 0.35 -5.61
CA THR A 100 4.58 1.32 -4.65
C THR A 100 5.59 0.66 -3.71
N MET A 101 6.72 1.35 -3.51
CA MET A 101 7.83 0.89 -2.69
C MET A 101 8.48 2.03 -1.93
N ASN A 102 9.05 1.70 -0.77
CA ASN A 102 9.87 2.61 0.01
C ASN A 102 11.34 2.44 -0.37
N ARG A 103 11.87 3.31 -1.26
CA ARG A 103 13.32 3.40 -1.54
C ARG A 103 14.04 4.42 -0.67
N GLY A 104 13.31 5.09 0.24
CA GLY A 104 13.86 6.07 1.15
C GLY A 104 14.60 5.43 2.33
N ALA A 105 15.14 6.27 3.20
CA ALA A 105 15.85 5.84 4.41
C ALA A 105 14.95 5.78 5.66
N GLU A 106 13.74 6.31 5.59
CA GLU A 106 12.78 6.42 6.70
C GLU A 106 11.52 5.59 6.43
N PRO A 107 10.75 5.19 7.46
CA PRO A 107 9.45 4.55 7.28
C PRO A 107 8.49 5.40 6.43
N LEU A 108 7.83 4.74 5.48
CA LEU A 108 6.79 5.27 4.62
C LEU A 108 5.43 4.95 5.23
N ARG A 109 4.52 5.92 5.21
CA ARG A 109 3.12 5.76 5.61
C ARG A 109 2.21 6.40 4.57
N VAL A 110 1.23 5.65 4.09
CA VAL A 110 0.37 6.05 2.98
C VAL A 110 -1.08 5.71 3.31
N LEU A 111 -1.99 6.65 3.09
CA LEU A 111 -3.42 6.38 3.01
C LEU A 111 -3.73 5.96 1.57
N TYR A 112 -4.35 4.82 1.36
CA TYR A 112 -4.84 4.40 0.05
C TYR A 112 -6.36 4.37 0.01
N CYS A 113 -6.90 4.56 -1.17
CA CYS A 113 -8.24 4.12 -1.53
C CYS A 113 -8.10 3.31 -2.81
N ALA A 114 -8.45 2.04 -2.73
CA ALA A 114 -8.27 1.06 -3.79
C ALA A 114 -9.57 0.29 -4.03
N PRO A 115 -9.65 -0.50 -5.10
CA PRO A 115 -10.75 -1.42 -5.32
C PRO A 115 -10.91 -2.42 -4.15
N PRO A 116 -12.08 -3.03 -3.95
CA PRO A 116 -12.27 -4.04 -2.91
C PRO A 116 -11.30 -5.21 -3.12
N ASN A 117 -10.68 -5.70 -2.03
CA ASN A 117 -9.70 -6.79 -2.05
C ASN A 117 -8.41 -6.48 -2.82
N ALA A 118 -8.12 -5.23 -3.16
CA ALA A 118 -6.84 -4.83 -3.79
C ALA A 118 -5.62 -5.26 -2.96
N ILE A 119 -5.76 -5.32 -1.63
CA ILE A 119 -4.67 -5.70 -0.74
C ILE A 119 -4.85 -7.13 -0.20
N ALA A 120 -5.99 -7.81 -0.41
CA ALA A 120 -6.25 -9.13 0.16
C ALA A 120 -5.72 -10.30 -0.71
N THR A 121 -4.72 -10.99 -0.16
CA THR A 121 -4.19 -12.36 -0.43
C THR A 121 -4.44 -13.02 -1.79
#